data_AF-J9FW40-F1
#
_entry.id   AF-J9FW40-F1
#
_cell.length_a   1.000
_cell.length_b   1.000
_cell.length_c   1.000
_cell.angle_alpha   90.00
_cell.angle_beta   90.00
_cell.angle_gamma   90.00
#
_symmetry.space_group_name_H-M   'P 1'
#
loop_
_entity.id
_entity.type
_entity.pdbx_description
1 polymer ?
#
loop_
_entity_poly.entity_id
_entity_poly.type
_entity_poly.pdbx_seq_one_letter_code
_entity_poly.pdbx_strand_id
1 'polypeptide(L)'
;DDIMTMNEGLMKKLWKDILGVDIQTPFYRMPWDEAMDKYGSDKPDTRFGLELQNVTDAVRSSEFAPFKNAIAAGGSVRLINCKGMADKLTRKTIDKLGDVAKTYGAKGLAYTRLTAEGETSSFEKFLTEEEKNALRIVAGAKTGDVLLVVSDESNVRACTALGQVRLEIGRKFELIDPKKFNFLWVVRFPLFEFSEEENR
;
A
#
# COMPACT_ATOMS: atom_id res chain seq x y z
N ASP A 1 -24.55 -14.71 4.66
CA ASP A 1 -25.24 -13.44 4.37
C ASP A 1 -26.02 -12.90 5.55
N ASP A 2 -26.89 -13.70 6.17
CA ASP A 2 -27.79 -13.26 7.25
C ASP A 2 -27.08 -12.52 8.40
N ILE A 3 -25.92 -13.01 8.86
CA ILE A 3 -25.14 -12.37 9.92
C ILE A 3 -24.63 -10.98 9.51
N MET A 4 -24.20 -10.82 8.25
CA MET A 4 -23.70 -9.53 7.76
C MET A 4 -24.83 -8.52 7.66
N THR A 5 -25.99 -8.92 7.12
CA THR A 5 -27.18 -8.08 7.01
C THR A 5 -27.71 -7.66 8.39
N MET A 6 -27.73 -8.58 9.36
CA MET A 6 -28.12 -8.27 10.73
C MET A 6 -27.18 -7.23 11.36
N ASN A 7 -25.87 -7.42 11.21
CA ASN A 7 -24.87 -6.48 11.73
C ASN A 7 -24.91 -5.11 11.03
N GLU A 8 -25.13 -5.08 9.72
CA GLU A 8 -25.34 -3.84 8.95
C GLU A 8 -26.56 -3.07 9.46
N GLY A 9 -27.67 -3.75 9.75
CA GLY A 9 -28.86 -3.14 10.34
C GLY A 9 -28.60 -2.55 11.72
N LEU A 10 -27.87 -3.27 12.58
CA LEU A 10 -27.44 -2.78 13.89
C LEU A 10 -26.55 -1.53 13.76
N MET A 11 -25.51 -1.61 12.92
CA MET A 11 -24.60 -0.50 12.62
C MET A 11 -25.36 0.73 12.14
N LYS A 12 -26.30 0.56 11.20
CA LYS A 12 -27.10 1.65 10.65
C LYS A 12 -27.92 2.35 11.72
N LYS A 13 -28.56 1.58 12.59
CA LYS A 13 -29.33 2.11 13.70
C LYS A 13 -28.45 2.87 14.70
N LEU A 14 -27.32 2.30 15.11
CA LEU A 14 -26.40 2.95 16.07
C LEU A 14 -25.85 4.27 15.54
N TRP A 15 -25.42 4.32 14.28
CA TRP A 15 -24.92 5.57 13.68
C TRP A 15 -26.02 6.64 13.57
N LYS A 16 -27.25 6.23 13.25
CA LYS A 16 -28.37 7.16 13.18
C LYS A 16 -28.75 7.70 14.55
N ASP A 17 -28.90 6.84 15.54
CA ASP A 17 -29.43 7.18 16.85
C ASP A 17 -28.41 7.95 17.71
N ILE A 18 -27.12 7.61 17.60
CA ILE A 18 -26.05 8.20 18.44
C ILE A 18 -25.37 9.37 17.74
N LEU A 19 -25.07 9.24 16.44
CA LEU A 19 -24.26 10.22 15.71
C LEU A 19 -25.09 11.08 14.75
N GLY A 20 -26.39 10.77 14.56
CA GLY A 20 -27.23 11.45 13.58
C GLY A 20 -26.86 11.16 12.12
N VAL A 21 -25.96 10.19 11.88
CA VAL A 21 -25.43 9.87 10.55
C VAL A 21 -26.20 8.72 9.95
N ASP A 22 -26.71 8.91 8.72
CA ASP A 22 -27.34 7.82 7.97
C ASP A 22 -26.29 7.12 7.09
N ILE A 23 -25.94 5.89 7.45
CA ILE A 23 -24.95 5.09 6.73
C ILE A 23 -25.65 4.17 5.72
N GLN A 24 -25.04 4.02 4.54
CA GLN A 24 -25.60 3.22 3.46
C GLN A 24 -25.22 1.75 3.62
N THR A 25 -26.21 0.88 3.43
CA THR A 25 -26.09 -0.59 3.47
C THR A 25 -26.71 -1.16 2.17
N PRO A 26 -26.22 -2.29 1.63
CA PRO A 26 -25.18 -3.16 2.19
C PRO A 26 -23.79 -2.53 2.11
N PHE A 27 -22.88 -2.93 3.00
CA PHE A 27 -21.50 -2.45 2.94
C PHE A 27 -20.75 -3.14 1.79
N TYR A 28 -19.73 -2.46 1.25
CA TYR A 28 -18.87 -3.05 0.24
C TYR A 28 -18.19 -4.31 0.80
N ARG A 29 -18.12 -5.37 -0.01
CA ARG A 29 -17.45 -6.62 0.38
C ARG A 29 -16.17 -6.76 -0.42
N MET A 30 -15.04 -6.66 0.26
CA MET A 30 -13.70 -6.74 -0.31
C MET A 30 -13.08 -8.12 -0.02
N PRO A 31 -12.60 -8.86 -1.02
CA PRO A 31 -11.83 -10.08 -0.78
C PRO A 31 -10.53 -9.77 -0.02
N TRP A 32 -10.07 -10.69 0.84
CA TRP A 32 -8.83 -10.53 1.59
C TRP A 32 -7.64 -10.28 0.67
N ASP A 33 -7.53 -11.03 -0.43
CA ASP A 33 -6.45 -10.84 -1.42
C ASP A 33 -6.46 -9.41 -1.98
N GLU A 34 -7.65 -8.87 -2.30
CA GLU A 34 -7.79 -7.49 -2.79
C GLU A 34 -7.42 -6.46 -1.72
N ALA A 35 -7.83 -6.69 -0.47
CA ALA A 35 -7.50 -5.81 0.65
C ALA A 35 -5.99 -5.75 0.89
N MET A 36 -5.32 -6.90 0.86
CA MET A 36 -3.87 -7.00 0.98
C MET A 36 -3.16 -6.41 -0.23
N ASP A 37 -3.59 -6.71 -1.45
CA ASP A 37 -2.92 -6.24 -2.66
C ASP A 37 -3.04 -4.73 -2.87
N LYS A 38 -4.18 -4.12 -2.52
CA LYS A 38 -4.42 -2.68 -2.70
C LYS A 38 -4.05 -1.84 -1.50
N TYR A 39 -4.13 -2.36 -0.28
CA TYR A 39 -3.98 -1.56 0.93
C TYR A 39 -2.96 -2.11 1.93
N GLY A 40 -2.47 -3.33 1.73
CA GLY A 40 -1.53 -3.97 2.66
C GLY A 40 -2.13 -4.26 4.03
N SER A 41 -3.45 -4.45 4.11
CA SER A 41 -4.14 -4.73 5.37
C SER A 41 -5.49 -5.39 5.14
N ASP A 42 -5.83 -6.32 6.02
CA ASP A 42 -7.14 -6.95 6.19
C ASP A 42 -8.19 -6.03 6.86
N LYS A 43 -7.80 -4.82 7.24
CA LYS A 43 -8.66 -3.75 7.78
C LYS A 43 -8.36 -2.41 7.09
N PRO A 44 -8.56 -2.33 5.77
CA PRO A 44 -8.08 -1.21 4.97
C PRO A 44 -8.83 0.09 5.28
N ASP A 45 -8.08 1.16 5.51
CA ASP A 45 -8.65 2.51 5.51
C ASP A 45 -8.81 3.01 4.07
N THR A 46 -10.03 2.90 3.55
CA THR A 46 -10.42 3.26 2.18
C THR A 46 -10.93 4.71 2.07
N ARG A 47 -10.77 5.54 3.12
CA ARG A 47 -11.21 6.94 3.08
C ARG A 47 -10.32 7.80 2.18
N PHE A 48 -9.09 7.37 1.93
CA PHE A 48 -8.09 8.03 1.09
C PHE A 48 -7.47 7.05 0.07
N GLY A 49 -6.78 7.58 -0.93
CA GLY A 49 -6.16 6.81 -2.01
C GLY A 49 -4.82 6.15 -1.64
N LEU A 50 -3.79 6.35 -2.46
CA LEU A 50 -2.46 5.76 -2.32
C LEU A 50 -2.48 4.22 -2.30
N GLU A 51 -3.30 3.63 -3.16
CA GLU A 51 -3.35 2.17 -3.32
C GLU A 51 -1.99 1.63 -3.76
N LEU A 52 -1.66 0.46 -3.21
CA LEU A 52 -0.49 -0.32 -3.59
C LEU A 52 -0.66 -0.83 -5.01
N GLN A 53 0.45 -0.87 -5.72
CA GLN A 53 0.54 -1.35 -7.09
C GLN A 53 1.58 -2.45 -7.15
N ASN A 54 1.22 -3.55 -7.81
CA ASN A 54 2.17 -4.62 -8.08
C ASN A 54 3.00 -4.24 -9.30
N VAL A 55 4.30 -4.00 -9.10
CA VAL A 55 5.24 -3.67 -10.17
C VAL A 55 6.22 -4.82 -10.45
N THR A 56 5.98 -6.00 -9.86
CA THR A 56 6.84 -7.18 -9.96
C THR A 56 7.14 -7.54 -11.42
N ASP A 57 6.14 -7.51 -12.30
CA ASP A 57 6.34 -7.83 -13.72
C ASP A 57 7.17 -6.79 -14.47
N ALA A 58 7.04 -5.50 -14.10
CA ALA A 58 7.79 -4.42 -14.73
C ALA A 58 9.29 -4.48 -14.42
N VAL A 59 9.67 -5.13 -13.31
CA VAL A 59 11.07 -5.29 -12.86
C VAL A 59 11.50 -6.75 -12.78
N ARG A 60 10.79 -7.66 -13.46
CA ARG A 60 11.03 -9.12 -13.39
C ARG A 60 12.43 -9.52 -13.86
N SER A 61 12.98 -8.78 -14.81
CA SER A 61 14.33 -8.97 -15.36
C SER A 61 15.42 -8.23 -14.58
N SER A 62 15.08 -7.54 -13.49
CA SER A 62 16.00 -6.61 -12.85
C SER A 62 17.17 -7.33 -12.21
N GLU A 63 18.37 -6.84 -12.48
CA GLU A 63 19.60 -7.26 -11.81
C GLU A 63 19.82 -6.53 -10.47
N PHE A 64 18.92 -5.62 -10.09
CA PHE A 64 18.97 -4.99 -8.78
C PHE A 64 18.66 -6.01 -7.69
N ALA A 65 19.68 -6.40 -6.92
CA ALA A 65 19.62 -7.52 -5.98
C ALA A 65 18.39 -7.55 -5.05
N PRO A 66 17.92 -6.43 -4.45
CA PRO A 66 16.69 -6.45 -3.65
C PRO A 66 15.44 -6.91 -4.42
N PHE A 67 15.28 -6.50 -5.68
CA PHE A 67 14.15 -6.92 -6.52
C PHE A 67 14.34 -8.35 -6.98
N LYS A 68 15.52 -8.67 -7.52
CA LYS A 68 15.87 -10.02 -7.98
C LYS A 68 15.64 -11.07 -6.90
N ASN A 69 16.13 -10.84 -5.69
CA ASN A 69 16.03 -11.78 -4.58
C ASN A 69 14.58 -11.96 -4.11
N ALA A 70 13.82 -10.86 -3.99
CA ALA A 70 12.41 -10.91 -3.63
C ALA A 70 11.61 -11.75 -4.63
N ILE A 71 11.82 -11.54 -5.93
CA ILE A 71 11.12 -12.25 -7.01
C ILE A 71 11.52 -13.72 -7.06
N ALA A 72 12.82 -14.02 -6.94
CA ALA A 72 13.33 -15.39 -6.96
C ALA A 72 12.78 -16.24 -5.81
N ALA A 73 12.48 -15.63 -4.66
CA ALA A 73 11.88 -16.30 -3.51
C ALA A 73 10.35 -16.45 -3.60
N GLY A 74 9.71 -16.01 -4.69
CA GLY A 74 8.24 -16.01 -4.84
C GLY A 74 7.54 -14.83 -4.16
N GLY A 75 8.29 -13.82 -3.73
CA GLY A 75 7.79 -12.60 -3.15
C GLY A 75 7.31 -11.59 -4.20
N SER A 76 7.34 -10.30 -3.85
CA SER A 76 6.86 -9.24 -4.75
C SER A 76 7.57 -7.90 -4.58
N VAL A 77 7.43 -7.06 -5.60
CA VAL A 77 7.81 -5.64 -5.58
C VAL A 77 6.53 -4.81 -5.62
N ARG A 78 6.26 -4.08 -4.53
CA ARG A 78 5.07 -3.25 -4.35
C ARG A 78 5.45 -1.77 -4.34
N LEU A 79 4.62 -0.95 -4.96
CA LEU A 79 4.83 0.48 -5.14
C LEU A 79 3.59 1.28 -4.70
N ILE A 80 3.80 2.46 -4.11
CA ILE A 80 2.77 3.51 -4.03
C ILE A 80 3.26 4.75 -4.76
N ASN A 81 2.36 5.42 -5.48
CA ASN A 81 2.61 6.71 -6.11
C ASN A 81 1.95 7.82 -5.28
N CYS A 82 2.77 8.62 -4.60
CA CYS A 82 2.38 9.81 -3.84
C CYS A 82 2.26 11.01 -4.79
N LYS A 83 1.10 11.14 -5.42
CA LYS A 83 0.84 12.14 -6.46
C LYS A 83 0.94 13.58 -5.96
N GLY A 84 1.74 14.42 -6.64
CA GLY A 84 1.91 15.83 -6.28
C GLY A 84 2.54 16.07 -4.91
N MET A 85 3.25 15.09 -4.35
CA MET A 85 3.84 15.17 -3.01
C MET A 85 5.37 15.38 -3.00
N ALA A 86 6.01 15.62 -4.14
CA ALA A 86 7.47 15.75 -4.22
C ALA A 86 8.06 16.89 -3.36
N ASP A 87 7.30 17.96 -3.13
CA ASP A 87 7.70 19.07 -2.26
C ASP A 87 7.52 18.74 -0.77
N LYS A 88 6.55 17.88 -0.46
CA LYS A 88 6.18 17.48 0.92
C LYS A 88 7.02 16.32 1.43
N LEU A 89 7.32 15.35 0.57
CA LEU A 89 8.12 14.17 0.85
C LEU A 89 9.61 14.47 0.62
N THR A 90 10.18 15.27 1.52
CA THR A 90 11.62 15.53 1.57
C THR A 90 12.40 14.25 1.90
N ARG A 91 13.71 14.23 1.61
CA ARG A 91 14.57 13.07 1.91
C ARG A 91 14.47 12.62 3.37
N LYS A 92 14.51 13.56 4.30
CA LYS A 92 14.34 13.30 5.74
C LYS A 92 12.99 12.66 6.08
N THR A 93 11.92 13.05 5.39
CA THR A 93 10.61 12.42 5.58
C THR A 93 10.61 11.00 5.02
N ILE A 94 11.20 10.78 3.84
CA ILE A 94 11.31 9.44 3.24
C ILE A 94 12.14 8.51 4.14
N ASP A 95 13.25 8.98 4.71
CA ASP A 95 14.07 8.16 5.61
C ASP A 95 13.26 7.70 6.84
N LYS A 96 12.44 8.58 7.43
CA LYS A 96 11.52 8.22 8.52
C LYS A 96 10.45 7.21 8.10
N LEU A 97 9.91 7.34 6.88
CA LEU A 97 8.98 6.34 6.32
C LEU A 97 9.69 4.99 6.10
N GLY A 98 10.98 5.01 5.78
CA GLY A 98 11.81 3.82 5.73
C GLY A 98 11.92 3.11 7.07
N ASP A 99 12.00 3.86 8.18
CA ASP A 99 11.99 3.26 9.52
C ASP A 99 10.64 2.63 9.86
N VAL A 100 9.53 3.25 9.43
CA VAL A 100 8.19 2.63 9.53
C VAL A 100 8.15 1.32 8.77
N ALA A 101 8.61 1.28 7.52
CA ALA A 101 8.63 0.04 6.73
C ALA A 101 9.43 -1.08 7.43
N LYS A 102 10.58 -0.74 8.03
CA LYS A 102 11.42 -1.69 8.78
C LYS A 102 10.75 -2.24 10.03
N THR A 103 9.94 -1.44 10.74
CA THR A 103 9.16 -1.92 11.88
C THR A 103 8.24 -3.09 11.49
N TYR A 104 7.79 -3.12 10.23
CA TYR A 104 6.96 -4.19 9.66
C TYR A 104 7.74 -5.19 8.82
N GLY A 105 9.05 -5.32 9.08
CA GLY A 105 9.90 -6.37 8.53
C GLY A 105 10.49 -6.11 7.15
N ALA A 106 10.16 -4.99 6.49
CA ALA A 106 10.81 -4.67 5.22
C ALA A 106 12.30 -4.36 5.40
N LYS A 107 13.14 -4.85 4.49
CA LYS A 107 14.59 -4.59 4.51
C LYS A 107 14.93 -3.12 4.21
N GLY A 108 14.03 -2.40 3.54
CA GLY A 108 14.16 -0.97 3.27
C GLY A 108 12.99 -0.39 2.48
N LEU A 109 13.03 0.93 2.28
CA LEU A 109 12.09 1.67 1.45
C LEU A 109 12.87 2.39 0.36
N ALA A 110 12.73 1.92 -0.89
CA ALA A 110 13.31 2.58 -2.05
C ALA A 110 12.38 3.71 -2.50
N TYR A 111 12.95 4.75 -3.13
CA TYR A 111 12.16 5.88 -3.61
C TYR A 111 12.68 6.45 -4.92
N THR A 112 11.77 7.05 -5.67
CA THR A 112 12.06 8.00 -6.75
C THR A 112 11.22 9.24 -6.52
N ARG A 113 11.85 10.41 -6.56
CA ARG A 113 11.20 11.71 -6.41
C ARG A 113 11.41 12.51 -7.69
N LEU A 114 10.30 12.87 -8.33
CA LEU A 114 10.25 13.56 -9.62
C LEU A 114 9.88 15.03 -9.35
N THR A 115 10.83 15.96 -9.47
CA THR A 115 10.57 17.41 -9.36
C THR A 115 10.71 18.08 -10.72
N ALA A 116 10.33 19.35 -10.84
CA ALA A 116 10.49 20.11 -12.07
C ALA A 116 11.98 20.38 -12.39
N GLU A 117 12.81 20.46 -11.37
CA GLU A 117 14.25 20.73 -11.45
C GLU A 117 15.07 19.47 -11.76
N GLY A 118 14.47 18.29 -11.59
CA GLY A 118 15.12 17.02 -11.87
C GLY A 118 14.58 15.87 -11.04
N GLU A 119 15.30 14.77 -11.04
CA GLU A 119 14.90 13.55 -10.36
C GLU A 119 15.96 13.11 -9.36
N THR A 120 15.50 12.58 -8.23
CA THR A 120 16.35 11.87 -7.27
C THR A 120 15.77 10.50 -6.98
N SER A 121 16.54 9.44 -7.26
CA SER A 121 16.14 8.05 -7.00
C SER A 121 17.19 7.29 -6.21
N SER A 122 16.75 6.37 -5.34
CA SER A 122 17.62 5.45 -4.60
C SER A 122 17.89 4.15 -5.35
N PHE A 123 17.06 3.78 -6.33
CA PHE A 123 17.09 2.46 -6.96
C PHE A 123 17.09 2.51 -8.49
N GLU A 124 16.50 3.53 -9.13
CA GLU A 124 16.35 3.53 -10.59
C GLU A 124 17.69 3.55 -11.32
N LYS A 125 18.76 4.10 -10.73
CA LYS A 125 20.11 4.02 -11.30
C LYS A 125 20.64 2.60 -11.53
N PHE A 126 20.02 1.58 -10.91
CA PHE A 126 20.36 0.17 -11.09
C PHE A 126 19.43 -0.55 -12.07
N LEU A 127 18.43 0.14 -12.61
CA LEU A 127 17.50 -0.38 -13.60
C LEU A 127 17.93 0.01 -15.00
N THR A 128 17.57 -0.84 -15.96
CA THR A 128 17.63 -0.51 -17.39
C THR A 128 16.60 0.57 -17.74
N GLU A 129 16.76 1.26 -18.87
CA GLU A 129 15.80 2.28 -19.30
C GLU A 129 14.43 1.67 -19.59
N GLU A 130 14.39 0.45 -20.11
CA GLU A 130 13.17 -0.33 -20.34
C GLU A 130 12.42 -0.58 -19.02
N GLU A 131 13.12 -1.03 -17.98
CA GLU A 131 12.53 -1.29 -16.66
C GLU A 131 12.05 -0.01 -15.97
N LYS A 132 12.82 1.09 -16.06
CA LYS A 132 12.38 2.40 -15.53
C LYS A 132 11.10 2.85 -16.20
N ASN A 133 11.05 2.77 -17.53
CA ASN A 133 9.88 3.19 -18.30
C ASN A 133 8.67 2.31 -17.98
N ALA A 134 8.84 0.99 -17.93
CA ALA A 134 7.78 0.06 -17.54
C ALA A 134 7.25 0.36 -16.13
N LEU A 135 8.14 0.55 -15.15
CA LEU A 135 7.77 0.87 -13.78
C LEU A 135 7.01 2.20 -13.69
N ARG A 136 7.48 3.26 -14.38
CA ARG A 136 6.82 4.58 -14.38
C ARG A 136 5.47 4.56 -15.08
N ILE A 137 5.31 3.77 -16.13
CA ILE A 137 4.02 3.56 -16.83
C ILE A 137 3.03 2.91 -15.86
N VAL A 138 3.41 1.81 -15.22
CA VAL A 138 2.54 1.13 -14.24
C VAL A 138 2.20 2.07 -13.09
N ALA A 139 3.20 2.78 -12.55
CA ALA A 139 3.03 3.76 -11.47
C ALA A 139 2.12 4.95 -11.84
N GLY A 140 1.92 5.20 -13.14
CA GLY A 140 1.30 6.43 -13.65
C GLY A 140 2.04 7.68 -13.18
N ALA A 141 3.37 7.60 -13.11
CA ALA A 141 4.24 8.60 -12.52
C ALA A 141 4.28 9.88 -13.36
N LYS A 142 4.18 11.04 -12.70
CA LYS A 142 4.30 12.36 -13.33
C LYS A 142 5.28 13.24 -12.57
N THR A 143 5.74 14.32 -13.21
CA THR A 143 6.49 15.38 -12.51
C THR A 143 5.65 15.90 -11.35
N GLY A 144 6.26 15.99 -10.16
CA GLY A 144 5.60 16.33 -8.90
C GLY A 144 5.31 15.11 -8.00
N ASP A 145 5.51 13.89 -8.49
CA ASP A 145 5.19 12.66 -7.76
C ASP A 145 6.40 12.09 -6.98
N VAL A 146 6.09 11.25 -5.98
CA VAL A 146 7.08 10.40 -5.31
C VAL A 146 6.64 8.95 -5.37
N LEU A 147 7.48 8.10 -5.94
CA LEU A 147 7.32 6.66 -5.93
C LEU A 147 8.02 6.12 -4.69
N LEU A 148 7.32 5.29 -3.92
CA LEU A 148 7.88 4.57 -2.77
C LEU A 148 7.70 3.08 -3.02
N VAL A 149 8.76 2.30 -2.85
CA VAL A 149 8.83 0.91 -3.27
C VAL A 149 9.37 0.03 -2.14
N VAL A 150 8.68 -1.07 -1.89
CA VAL A 150 9.13 -2.16 -1.01
C VAL A 150 9.20 -3.43 -1.83
N SER A 151 10.31 -4.15 -1.72
CA SER A 151 10.46 -5.49 -2.26
C SER A 151 10.76 -6.46 -1.13
N ASP A 152 10.09 -7.60 -1.12
CA ASP A 152 10.30 -8.60 -0.10
C ASP A 152 10.03 -10.01 -0.64
N GLU A 153 10.74 -10.99 -0.09
CA GLU A 153 10.60 -12.42 -0.35
C GLU A 153 9.21 -12.95 0.07
N SER A 154 8.53 -12.27 1.01
CA SER A 154 7.12 -12.52 1.34
C SER A 154 6.23 -11.43 0.74
N ASN A 155 5.27 -11.84 -0.10
CA ASN A 155 4.27 -10.93 -0.65
C ASN A 155 3.48 -10.21 0.46
N VAL A 156 3.07 -10.95 1.49
CA VAL A 156 2.31 -10.39 2.62
C VAL A 156 3.14 -9.35 3.38
N ARG A 157 4.45 -9.59 3.58
CA ARG A 157 5.34 -8.63 4.24
C ARG A 157 5.57 -7.38 3.39
N ALA A 158 5.78 -7.53 2.08
CA ALA A 158 5.90 -6.39 1.17
C ALA A 158 4.63 -5.50 1.20
N CYS A 159 3.45 -6.13 1.09
CA CYS A 159 2.17 -5.45 1.16
C CYS A 159 1.97 -4.78 2.53
N THR A 160 2.18 -5.50 3.63
CA THR A 160 1.98 -4.99 5.00
C THR A 160 2.86 -3.79 5.28
N ALA A 161 4.17 -3.90 5.01
CA ALA A 161 5.09 -2.81 5.28
C ALA A 161 4.75 -1.55 4.48
N LEU A 162 4.42 -1.70 3.19
CA LEU A 162 4.05 -0.56 2.35
C LEU A 162 2.65 0.00 2.71
N GLY A 163 1.72 -0.84 3.13
CA GLY A 163 0.41 -0.43 3.67
C GLY A 163 0.53 0.44 4.93
N GLN A 164 1.52 0.16 5.78
CA GLN A 164 1.79 0.97 6.97
C GLN A 164 2.45 2.31 6.62
N VAL A 165 3.38 2.31 5.65
CA VAL A 165 3.91 3.56 5.08
C VAL A 165 2.78 4.41 4.48
N ARG A 166 1.85 3.80 3.74
CA ARG A 166 0.66 4.46 3.21
C ARG A 166 -0.17 5.11 4.30
N LEU A 167 -0.45 4.40 5.41
CA LEU A 167 -1.21 4.95 6.54
C LEU A 167 -0.46 6.10 7.24
N GLU A 168 0.86 6.00 7.40
CA GLU A 168 1.67 7.06 8.00
C GLU A 168 1.64 8.34 7.15
N ILE A 169 1.73 8.21 5.83
CA ILE A 169 1.55 9.33 4.90
C ILE A 169 0.14 9.91 5.04
N GLY A 170 -0.89 9.06 5.09
CA GLY A 170 -2.28 9.47 5.25
C GLY A 170 -2.51 10.30 6.52
N ARG A 171 -1.92 9.89 7.65
CA ARG A 171 -1.99 10.62 8.93
C ARG A 171 -1.18 11.91 8.89
N LYS A 172 0.08 11.83 8.48
CA LYS A 172 1.01 12.97 8.52
C LYS A 172 0.61 14.12 7.61
N PHE A 173 -0.05 13.82 6.49
CA PHE A 173 -0.51 14.82 5.52
C PHE A 173 -2.03 15.00 5.52
N GLU A 174 -2.70 14.53 6.57
CA GLU A 174 -4.13 14.74 6.82
C GLU A 174 -5.02 14.35 5.63
N LEU A 175 -4.65 13.26 4.92
CA LEU A 175 -5.41 12.75 3.78
C LEU A 175 -6.67 11.99 4.21
N ILE A 176 -6.77 11.68 5.50
CA ILE A 176 -7.85 10.89 6.09
C ILE A 176 -8.87 11.85 6.70
N ASP A 177 -10.01 12.03 6.04
CA ASP A 177 -11.11 12.82 6.59
C ASP A 177 -11.70 12.13 7.84
N PRO A 178 -11.59 12.72 9.05
CA PRO A 178 -12.08 12.12 10.28
C PRO A 178 -13.62 12.07 10.36
N LYS A 179 -14.33 12.85 9.54
CA LYS A 179 -15.79 12.86 9.48
C LYS A 179 -16.37 11.85 8.50
N LYS A 180 -15.54 11.33 7.59
CA LYS A 180 -15.96 10.35 6.60
C LYS A 180 -15.96 8.95 7.21
N PHE A 181 -17.06 8.22 7.01
CA PHE A 181 -17.15 6.79 7.29
C PHE A 181 -17.15 6.03 5.96
N ASN A 182 -16.32 4.99 5.85
CA ASN A 182 -16.34 4.09 4.70
C ASN A 182 -16.30 2.64 5.19
N PHE A 183 -17.47 2.08 5.45
CA PHE A 183 -17.60 0.72 5.97
C PHE A 183 -17.47 -0.30 4.86
N LEU A 184 -16.77 -1.39 5.16
CA LEU A 184 -16.63 -2.55 4.29
C LEU A 184 -16.46 -3.82 5.13
N TRP A 185 -16.77 -4.94 4.51
CA TRP A 185 -16.43 -6.26 5.00
C TRP A 185 -15.22 -6.78 4.25
N VAL A 186 -14.19 -7.23 4.95
CA VAL A 186 -13.20 -8.11 4.34
C VAL A 186 -13.73 -9.55 4.41
N VAL A 187 -13.72 -10.25 3.29
CA VAL A 187 -14.29 -11.59 3.13
C VAL A 187 -13.31 -12.50 2.40
N ARG A 188 -13.59 -13.81 2.36
CA ARG A 188 -12.71 -14.80 1.69
C ARG A 188 -11.28 -14.78 2.23
N PHE A 189 -11.14 -14.76 3.56
CA PHE A 189 -9.85 -14.97 4.20
C PHE A 189 -9.29 -16.34 3.82
N PRO A 190 -7.95 -16.48 3.71
CA PRO A 190 -7.34 -17.78 3.57
C PRO A 190 -7.66 -18.63 4.81
N LEU A 191 -7.82 -19.94 4.62
CA LEU A 191 -8.13 -20.85 5.73
C LEU A 191 -6.94 -21.02 6.68
N PHE A 192 -5.72 -20.86 6.15
CA PHE A 192 -4.46 -20.98 6.88
C PHE A 192 -3.57 -19.79 6.55
N GLU A 193 -2.75 -19.38 7.51
CA GLU A 193 -1.67 -18.42 7.31
C GLU A 193 -0.34 -19.13 7.57
N PHE A 194 0.67 -18.80 6.79
CA PHE A 194 2.02 -19.36 6.97
C PHE A 194 2.64 -18.78 8.24
N SER A 195 3.09 -19.64 9.14
CA SER A 195 3.84 -19.29 10.34
C SER A 195 5.34 -19.35 10.05
N GLU A 196 6.02 -18.20 10.13
CA GLU A 196 7.48 -18.17 10.03
C GLU A 196 8.15 -18.87 11.21
N GLU A 197 7.52 -18.87 12.40
CA GLU A 197 8.04 -19.54 13.60
C GLU A 197 8.01 -21.06 13.46
N GLU A 198 6.94 -21.60 12.86
CA GLU A 198 6.74 -23.05 12.72
C GLU A 198 7.14 -23.57 11.34
N ASN A 199 7.53 -22.69 10.42
CA ASN A 199 7.84 -22.96 9.01
C ASN A 199 6.75 -23.79 8.30
N ARG A 200 5.48 -23.47 8.57
CA ARG A 200 4.29 -24.14 8.02
C ARG A 200 3.07 -23.23 8.03
#